data_AF-A0AAN7ZQ57-F1
#
_entry.id   AF-A0AAN7ZQ57-F1
#
_cell.length_a   1.000
_cell.length_b   1.000
_cell.length_c   1.000
_cell.angle_alpha   90.00
_cell.angle_beta   90.00
_cell.angle_gamma   90.00
#
_symmetry.space_group_name_H-M   'P 1'
#
loop_
_entity.id
_entity.type
_entity.pdbx_description
1 polymer ?
#
loop_
_entity_poly.entity_id
_entity_poly.type
_entity_poly.pdbx_seq_one_letter_code
_entity_poly.pdbx_strand_id
1 'polypeptide(L)'
;MNIFESSLPQEGQRATETAHRKIELQSPADLTYLIANVARAAREKLDKHLPPDAAPEGEDAMRKRVEELVDDILAEIEPFDTKLAQRLQSLSAQIEHQTLQLANMRRTRPAETAQHFQKKLAESIEKDNIKLSEAEKEKIESAKGTSIDPGHIERVDEMQSTWQNGSEELIALKSGLGGTVARLEKAQKAVDVVQEKK
;
A
#
# COMPACT_ATOMS: atom_id res chain seq x y z
N MET A 1 -16.66 -29.37 -23.60
CA MET A 1 -16.13 -28.73 -24.83
C MET A 1 -17.15 -28.95 -25.93
N ASN A 2 -17.94 -27.92 -26.24
CA ASN A 2 -18.89 -27.94 -27.35
C ASN A 2 -18.17 -27.49 -28.62
N ILE A 3 -18.20 -28.35 -29.64
CA ILE A 3 -17.59 -28.16 -30.97
C ILE A 3 -18.48 -27.35 -31.93
N PHE A 4 -19.65 -26.87 -31.47
CA PHE A 4 -20.64 -26.14 -32.28
C PHE A 4 -20.76 -24.65 -31.93
N GLU A 5 -20.01 -24.13 -30.95
CA GLU A 5 -20.03 -22.71 -30.56
C GLU A 5 -18.87 -21.90 -31.16
N SER A 6 -17.91 -22.53 -31.84
CA SER A 6 -16.68 -21.86 -32.31
C SER A 6 -16.76 -21.27 -33.73
N SER A 7 -17.92 -21.27 -34.37
CA SER A 7 -18.09 -20.82 -35.77
C SER A 7 -19.19 -19.78 -35.96
N LEU A 8 -19.65 -19.14 -34.88
CA LEU A 8 -20.42 -17.90 -35.02
C LEU A 8 -19.43 -16.76 -35.32
N PRO A 9 -19.62 -16.00 -36.42
CA PRO A 9 -18.79 -14.82 -36.66
C PRO A 9 -18.98 -13.85 -35.50
N GLN A 10 -17.89 -13.46 -34.85
CA GLN A 10 -17.94 -12.40 -33.84
C GLN A 10 -18.41 -11.12 -34.53
N GLU A 11 -19.44 -10.48 -33.96
CA GLU A 11 -19.97 -9.19 -34.44
C GLU A 11 -18.81 -8.22 -34.68
N GLY A 12 -18.59 -7.86 -35.95
CA GLY A 12 -17.54 -6.92 -36.38
C GLY A 12 -16.43 -7.51 -37.25
N GLN A 13 -16.27 -8.83 -37.36
CA GLN A 13 -15.24 -9.42 -38.23
C GLN A 13 -15.81 -9.84 -39.59
N ARG A 14 -15.46 -9.10 -40.65
CA ARG A 14 -15.71 -9.53 -42.04
C ARG A 14 -14.84 -10.76 -42.33
N ALA A 15 -15.40 -11.78 -42.99
CA ALA A 15 -14.75 -13.05 -43.32
C ALA A 15 -13.45 -12.95 -44.15
N THR A 16 -13.06 -11.74 -44.57
CA THR A 16 -11.86 -11.47 -45.38
C THR A 16 -10.65 -10.98 -44.59
N GLU A 17 -10.74 -10.82 -43.27
CA GLU A 17 -9.71 -10.14 -42.47
C GLU A 17 -8.33 -10.85 -42.47
N THR A 18 -8.28 -12.15 -42.80
CA THR A 18 -7.05 -12.97 -42.78
C THR A 18 -6.51 -13.35 -44.17
N ALA A 19 -7.26 -13.11 -45.24
CA ALA A 19 -6.91 -13.60 -46.58
C ALA A 19 -5.96 -12.67 -47.35
N HIS A 20 -5.84 -11.40 -46.96
CA HIS A 20 -5.00 -10.42 -47.64
C HIS A 20 -4.36 -9.43 -46.67
N ARG A 21 -3.20 -8.91 -47.06
CA ARG A 21 -2.50 -7.87 -46.30
C ARG A 21 -3.36 -6.60 -46.25
N LYS A 22 -3.49 -6.01 -45.07
CA LYS A 22 -4.15 -4.71 -44.87
C LYS A 22 -3.39 -3.63 -45.66
N ILE A 23 -4.13 -2.76 -46.35
CA ILE A 23 -3.57 -1.62 -47.07
C ILE A 23 -3.50 -0.46 -46.08
N GLU A 24 -2.28 -0.08 -45.69
CA GLU A 24 -2.05 1.05 -44.81
C GLU A 24 -2.05 2.35 -45.63
N LEU A 25 -2.95 3.28 -45.30
CA LEU A 25 -2.93 4.63 -45.85
C LEU A 25 -1.87 5.44 -45.11
N GLN A 26 -1.01 6.15 -45.83
CA GLN A 26 0.04 6.97 -45.22
C GLN A 26 -0.56 8.24 -44.62
N SER A 27 -1.65 8.74 -45.21
CA SER A 27 -2.35 9.92 -44.74
C SER A 27 -3.86 9.88 -45.00
N PRO A 28 -4.66 10.68 -44.27
CA PRO A 28 -6.08 10.90 -44.55
C PRO A 28 -6.35 11.55 -45.92
N ALA A 29 -5.37 12.28 -46.46
CA ALA A 29 -5.43 12.83 -47.81
C ALA A 29 -5.38 11.70 -48.86
N ASP A 30 -4.76 10.56 -48.54
CA ASP A 30 -4.71 9.40 -49.45
C ASP A 30 -6.10 8.80 -49.62
N LEU A 31 -6.91 8.68 -48.56
CA LEU A 31 -8.30 8.23 -48.66
C LEU A 31 -9.11 9.17 -49.54
N THR A 32 -8.97 10.48 -49.32
CA THR A 32 -9.65 11.50 -50.12
C THR A 32 -9.23 11.41 -51.60
N TYR A 33 -7.94 11.21 -51.86
CA TYR A 33 -7.40 11.01 -53.21
C TYR A 33 -7.94 9.73 -53.86
N LEU A 34 -8.03 8.62 -53.11
CA LEU A 34 -8.59 7.36 -53.59
C LEU A 34 -10.09 7.50 -53.92
N ILE A 35 -10.87 8.14 -53.06
CA ILE A 35 -12.30 8.43 -53.30
C ILE A 35 -12.44 9.29 -54.57
N ALA A 36 -11.65 10.37 -54.71
CA ALA A 36 -11.68 11.22 -55.90
C ALA A 36 -11.26 10.46 -57.18
N ASN A 37 -10.28 9.57 -57.08
CA ASN A 37 -9.84 8.76 -58.21
C ASN A 37 -10.89 7.72 -58.61
N VAL A 38 -11.55 7.08 -57.64
CA VAL A 38 -12.67 6.16 -57.89
C VAL A 38 -13.84 6.90 -58.54
N ALA A 39 -14.21 8.08 -58.01
CA ALA A 39 -15.27 8.92 -58.58
C ALA A 39 -14.96 9.31 -60.03
N ARG A 40 -13.72 9.73 -60.32
CA ARG A 40 -13.28 10.04 -61.68
C ARG A 40 -13.35 8.82 -62.59
N ALA A 41 -12.79 7.69 -62.16
CA ALA A 41 -12.78 6.46 -62.96
C ALA A 41 -14.20 5.91 -63.19
N ALA A 42 -15.11 6.08 -62.23
CA ALA A 42 -16.51 5.73 -62.37
C ALA A 42 -17.20 6.61 -63.43
N ARG A 43 -16.98 7.92 -63.41
CA ARG A 43 -17.48 8.86 -64.44
C ARG A 43 -16.92 8.55 -65.83
N GLU A 44 -15.62 8.30 -65.95
CA GLU A 44 -15.01 7.91 -67.23
C GLU A 44 -15.60 6.61 -67.79
N LYS A 45 -15.87 5.63 -66.93
CA LYS A 45 -16.56 4.39 -67.35
C LYS A 45 -18.01 4.65 -67.74
N LEU A 46 -18.72 5.51 -67.01
CA LEU A 46 -20.08 5.91 -67.34
C LEU A 46 -20.13 6.57 -68.71
N ASP A 47 -19.29 7.56 -68.96
CA ASP A 47 -19.26 8.29 -70.24
C ASP A 47 -18.87 7.39 -71.42
N LYS A 48 -18.03 6.37 -71.19
CA LYS A 48 -17.66 5.40 -72.21
C LYS A 48 -18.81 4.45 -72.58
N HIS A 49 -19.56 3.99 -71.58
CA HIS A 49 -20.55 2.93 -71.75
C HIS A 49 -21.97 3.46 -71.96
N LEU A 50 -22.29 4.63 -71.42
CA LEU A 50 -23.52 5.39 -71.58
C LEU A 50 -23.16 6.85 -71.97
N PRO A 51 -22.70 7.08 -73.21
CA PRO A 51 -22.32 8.42 -73.66
C PRO A 51 -23.55 9.33 -73.71
N PRO A 52 -23.40 10.62 -73.37
CA PRO A 52 -24.52 11.57 -73.25
C PRO A 52 -25.29 11.77 -74.57
N ASP A 53 -24.64 11.56 -75.71
CA ASP A 53 -25.21 11.76 -77.04
C ASP A 53 -25.94 10.52 -77.59
N ALA A 54 -25.85 9.36 -76.91
CA ALA A 54 -26.51 8.13 -77.37
C ALA A 54 -27.99 8.04 -76.95
N ALA A 55 -28.49 8.99 -76.17
CA ALA A 55 -29.88 9.07 -75.77
C ALA A 55 -30.73 9.73 -76.89
N PRO A 56 -31.70 9.02 -77.51
CA PRO A 56 -32.59 9.62 -78.50
C PRO A 56 -33.59 10.56 -77.79
N GLU A 57 -33.40 11.88 -77.95
CA GLU A 57 -34.27 12.98 -77.45
C GLU A 57 -35.10 12.66 -76.19
N GLY A 58 -34.43 12.32 -75.09
CA GLY A 58 -35.06 12.00 -73.81
C GLY A 58 -34.04 11.81 -72.69
N GLU A 59 -34.47 12.04 -71.45
CA GLU A 59 -33.66 11.89 -70.23
C GLU A 59 -33.15 10.43 -70.13
N ASP A 60 -31.83 10.23 -70.06
CA ASP A 60 -31.23 8.90 -69.89
C ASP A 60 -31.42 8.41 -68.44
N ALA A 61 -32.58 7.79 -68.20
CA ALA A 61 -32.95 7.27 -66.88
C ALA A 61 -31.97 6.20 -66.36
N MET A 62 -31.32 5.44 -67.25
CA MET A 62 -30.34 4.43 -66.85
C MET A 62 -29.04 5.09 -66.40
N ARG A 63 -28.54 6.08 -67.15
CA ARG A 63 -27.34 6.86 -66.76
C ARG A 63 -27.55 7.54 -65.41
N LYS A 64 -28.68 8.22 -65.23
CA LYS A 64 -29.03 8.90 -63.97
C LYS A 64 -29.08 7.92 -62.80
N ARG A 65 -29.67 6.74 -63.00
CA ARG A 65 -29.75 5.72 -61.94
C ARG A 65 -28.38 5.16 -61.55
N VAL A 66 -27.47 5.00 -62.51
CA VAL A 66 -26.11 4.53 -62.22
C VAL A 66 -25.28 5.63 -61.56
N GLU A 67 -25.45 6.89 -61.95
CA GLU A 67 -24.83 8.04 -61.27
C GLU A 67 -25.28 8.11 -59.80
N GLU A 68 -26.58 8.00 -59.53
CA GLU A 68 -27.12 7.93 -58.16
C GLU A 68 -26.49 6.79 -57.35
N LEU A 69 -26.42 5.58 -57.91
CA LEU A 69 -25.80 4.44 -57.21
C LEU A 69 -24.31 4.64 -56.92
N VAL A 70 -23.58 5.27 -57.84
CA VAL A 70 -22.15 5.57 -57.65
C VAL A 70 -21.98 6.64 -56.57
N ASP A 71 -22.79 7.69 -56.59
CA ASP A 71 -22.75 8.75 -55.60
C ASP A 71 -23.17 8.25 -54.21
N ASP A 72 -24.18 7.38 -54.12
CA ASP A 72 -24.60 6.74 -52.86
C ASP A 72 -23.48 5.89 -52.26
N ILE A 73 -22.78 5.08 -53.07
CA ILE A 73 -21.63 4.29 -52.62
C ILE A 73 -20.49 5.18 -52.15
N LEU A 74 -20.23 6.29 -52.84
CA LEU A 74 -19.17 7.24 -52.45
C LEU A 74 -19.54 8.00 -51.16
N ALA A 75 -20.83 8.26 -50.93
CA ALA A 75 -21.33 8.90 -49.72
C ALA A 75 -21.30 7.98 -48.50
N GLU A 76 -21.51 6.67 -48.69
CA GLU A 76 -21.38 5.65 -47.63
C GLU A 76 -19.94 5.52 -47.11
N ILE A 77 -18.94 5.95 -47.90
CA ILE A 77 -17.55 6.03 -47.46
C ILE A 77 -17.38 7.28 -46.58
N GLU A 78 -17.64 7.14 -45.28
CA GLU A 78 -17.43 8.23 -44.32
C GLU A 78 -15.97 8.73 -44.37
N PRO A 79 -15.73 10.03 -44.57
CA PRO A 79 -14.39 10.58 -44.55
C PRO A 79 -13.81 10.53 -43.13
N PHE A 80 -12.59 10.01 -43.00
CA PHE A 80 -11.89 9.92 -41.72
C PHE A 80 -11.62 11.31 -41.11
N ASP A 81 -12.28 11.63 -39.99
CA ASP A 81 -12.07 12.89 -39.27
C ASP A 81 -10.78 12.84 -38.43
N THR A 82 -9.76 13.55 -38.93
CA THR A 82 -8.45 13.64 -38.30
C THR A 82 -8.47 14.36 -36.97
N LYS A 83 -9.37 15.34 -36.78
CA LYS A 83 -9.49 16.10 -35.53
C LYS A 83 -10.10 15.23 -34.45
N LEU A 84 -11.11 14.43 -34.82
CA LEU A 84 -11.72 13.46 -33.90
C LEU A 84 -10.70 12.39 -33.49
N ALA A 85 -9.92 11.87 -34.45
CA ALA A 85 -8.87 10.90 -34.18
C ALA A 85 -7.76 11.46 -33.26
N GLN A 86 -7.29 12.69 -33.51
CA GLN A 86 -6.32 13.37 -32.64
C GLN A 86 -6.88 13.58 -31.23
N ARG A 87 -8.16 13.98 -31.12
CA ARG A 87 -8.82 14.14 -29.83
C ARG A 87 -8.92 12.81 -29.09
N LEU A 88 -9.32 11.73 -29.77
CA LEU A 88 -9.35 10.38 -29.19
C LEU A 88 -7.96 9.96 -28.68
N GLN A 89 -6.91 10.19 -29.47
CA GLN A 89 -5.53 9.88 -29.06
C GLN A 89 -5.11 10.69 -27.82
N SER A 90 -5.42 11.99 -27.78
CA SER A 90 -5.13 12.84 -26.62
C SER A 90 -5.85 12.40 -25.35
N LEU A 91 -7.13 12.01 -25.48
CA LEU A 91 -7.93 11.50 -24.37
C LEU A 91 -7.42 10.15 -23.88
N SER A 92 -7.03 9.24 -24.78
CA SER A 92 -6.41 7.96 -24.42
C SER A 92 -5.13 8.17 -23.60
N ALA A 93 -4.25 9.05 -24.09
CA ALA A 93 -3.01 9.39 -23.37
C ALA A 93 -3.31 10.02 -21.99
N GLN A 94 -4.34 10.86 -21.88
CA GLN A 94 -4.76 11.44 -20.62
C GLN A 94 -5.29 10.37 -19.65
N ILE A 95 -6.09 9.43 -20.12
CA ILE A 95 -6.61 8.31 -19.33
C ILE A 95 -5.46 7.45 -18.81
N GLU A 96 -4.50 7.11 -19.67
CA GLU A 96 -3.31 6.33 -19.29
C GLU A 96 -2.50 7.05 -18.21
N HIS A 97 -2.25 8.35 -18.39
CA HIS A 97 -1.55 9.17 -17.40
C HIS A 97 -2.28 9.19 -16.06
N GLN A 98 -3.59 9.46 -16.06
CA GLN A 98 -4.40 9.49 -14.84
C GLN A 98 -4.47 8.12 -14.15
N THR A 99 -4.52 7.04 -14.92
CA THR A 99 -4.49 5.67 -14.40
C THR A 99 -3.17 5.38 -13.69
N LEU A 100 -2.05 5.81 -14.26
CA LEU A 100 -0.73 5.69 -13.65
C LEU A 100 -0.61 6.56 -12.39
N GLN A 101 -1.10 7.80 -12.43
CA GLN A 101 -1.14 8.68 -11.25
C GLN A 101 -1.98 8.07 -10.12
N LEU A 102 -3.16 7.54 -10.43
CA LEU A 102 -4.02 6.89 -9.46
C LEU A 102 -3.35 5.64 -8.85
N ALA A 103 -2.67 4.83 -9.66
CA ALA A 103 -1.92 3.67 -9.19
C ALA A 103 -0.78 4.08 -8.24
N ASN A 104 -0.01 5.11 -8.60
CA ASN A 104 1.03 5.67 -7.73
C ASN A 104 0.44 6.20 -6.42
N MET A 105 -0.65 6.98 -6.49
CA MET A 105 -1.33 7.49 -5.30
C MET A 105 -1.84 6.37 -4.38
N ARG A 106 -2.39 5.29 -4.94
CA ARG A 106 -2.83 4.13 -4.16
C ARG A 106 -1.66 3.41 -3.48
N ARG A 107 -0.47 3.43 -4.09
CA ARG A 107 0.73 2.82 -3.54
C ARG A 107 1.38 3.67 -2.44
N THR A 108 1.49 4.98 -2.65
CA THR A 108 2.29 5.85 -1.76
C THR A 108 1.47 6.50 -0.65
N ARG A 109 0.26 6.99 -0.97
CA ARG A 109 -0.53 7.82 -0.04
C ARG A 109 -0.93 7.10 1.24
N PRO A 110 -1.33 5.81 1.26
CA PRO A 110 -1.67 5.14 2.51
C PRO A 110 -0.48 5.08 3.48
N ALA A 111 0.71 4.77 2.96
CA ALA A 111 1.93 4.70 3.76
C ALA A 111 2.37 6.08 4.27
N GLU A 112 2.39 7.09 3.39
CA GLU A 112 2.69 8.48 3.75
C GLU A 112 1.71 9.01 4.82
N THR A 113 0.42 8.77 4.61
CA THR A 113 -0.64 9.21 5.55
C THR A 113 -0.48 8.52 6.90
N ALA A 114 -0.21 7.21 6.92
CA ALA A 114 0.04 6.47 8.16
C ALA A 114 1.27 7.02 8.90
N GLN A 115 2.37 7.31 8.20
CA GLN A 115 3.56 7.94 8.79
C GLN A 115 3.24 9.32 9.37
N HIS A 116 2.48 10.15 8.66
CA HIS A 116 2.04 11.44 9.18
C HIS A 116 1.20 11.32 10.45
N PHE A 117 0.27 10.35 10.51
CA PHE A 117 -0.50 10.09 11.72
C PHE A 117 0.36 9.55 12.86
N GLN A 118 1.27 8.62 12.60
CA GLN A 118 2.21 8.10 13.60
C GLN A 118 3.05 9.22 14.20
N LYS A 119 3.58 10.12 13.36
CA LYS A 119 4.35 11.27 13.82
C LYS A 119 3.52 12.20 14.71
N LYS A 120 2.32 12.56 14.27
CA LYS A 120 1.41 13.41 15.08
C LYS A 120 1.03 12.75 16.40
N LEU A 121 0.81 11.44 16.41
CA LEU A 121 0.50 10.69 17.63
C LEU A 121 1.69 10.69 18.60
N ALA A 122 2.90 10.43 18.10
CA ALA A 122 4.11 10.47 18.92
C ALA A 122 4.33 11.86 19.54
N GLU A 123 4.15 12.93 18.76
CA GLU A 123 4.21 14.31 19.26
C GLU A 123 3.16 14.60 20.33
N SER A 124 1.95 14.03 20.22
CA SER A 124 0.92 14.18 21.24
C SER A 124 1.28 13.42 22.52
N ILE A 125 1.73 12.17 22.39
CA ILE A 125 2.16 11.33 23.52
C ILE A 125 3.29 12.01 24.29
N GLU A 126 4.27 12.58 23.59
CA GLU A 126 5.38 13.28 24.23
C GLU A 126 4.90 14.49 25.03
N LYS A 127 3.99 15.29 24.45
CA LYS A 127 3.38 16.42 25.17
C LYS A 127 2.60 15.98 26.40
N ASP A 128 1.85 14.89 26.30
CA ASP A 128 1.05 14.39 27.41
C ASP A 128 1.94 13.77 28.51
N ASN A 129 3.04 13.10 28.15
CA ASN A 129 4.04 12.60 29.09
C ASN A 129 4.74 13.73 29.84
N ILE A 130 5.09 14.83 29.15
CA ILE A 130 5.68 16.01 29.80
C ILE A 130 4.71 16.56 30.86
N LYS A 131 3.44 16.79 30.48
CA LYS A 131 2.41 17.27 31.42
C LYS A 131 2.19 16.32 32.60
N LEU A 132 2.20 15.01 32.35
CA LEU A 132 2.06 14.00 33.40
C LEU A 132 3.23 14.08 34.38
N SER A 133 4.46 14.19 33.85
CA SER A 133 5.67 14.30 34.67
C SER A 133 5.71 15.60 35.49
N GLU A 134 5.19 16.70 34.95
CA GLU A 134 5.03 17.97 35.67
C GLU A 134 4.02 17.81 36.81
N ALA A 135 2.85 17.23 36.53
CA ALA A 135 1.83 16.97 37.54
C ALA A 135 2.30 15.99 38.64
N GLU A 136 3.10 14.98 38.29
CA GLU A 136 3.72 14.08 39.27
C GLU A 136 4.72 14.82 40.16
N LYS A 137 5.57 15.69 39.59
CA LYS A 137 6.49 16.53 40.36
C LYS A 137 5.74 17.45 41.31
N GLU A 138 4.67 18.09 40.85
CA GLU A 138 3.81 18.95 41.70
C GLU A 138 3.20 18.18 42.86
N LYS A 139 2.66 16.97 42.60
CA LYS A 139 2.14 16.09 43.66
C LYS A 139 3.21 15.69 44.66
N ILE A 140 4.39 15.29 44.19
CA ILE A 140 5.52 14.93 45.06
C ILE A 140 5.95 16.13 45.92
N GLU A 141 6.03 17.33 45.33
CA GLU A 141 6.40 18.54 46.06
C GLU A 141 5.37 18.89 47.14
N SER A 142 4.06 18.75 46.84
CA SER A 142 3.00 18.92 47.84
C SER A 142 3.05 17.86 48.95
N ALA A 143 3.40 16.61 48.62
CA ALA A 143 3.54 15.52 49.58
C ALA A 143 4.75 15.72 50.50
N LYS A 144 5.88 16.26 50.00
CA LYS A 144 7.04 16.63 50.85
C LYS A 144 6.68 17.66 51.91
N GLY A 145 5.75 18.59 51.61
CA GLY A 145 5.24 19.55 52.59
C GLY A 145 4.35 18.93 53.67
N THR A 146 3.89 17.69 53.46
CA THR A 146 3.04 16.97 54.41
C THR A 146 3.91 16.10 55.31
N SER A 147 4.36 16.67 56.43
CA SER A 147 5.08 15.90 57.46
C SER A 147 4.08 15.01 58.19
N ILE A 148 4.27 13.69 58.10
CA ILE A 148 3.56 12.72 58.94
C ILE A 148 4.45 12.48 60.14
N ASP A 149 3.99 12.86 61.33
CA ASP A 149 4.63 12.47 62.58
C ASP A 149 4.25 11.01 62.89
N PRO A 150 5.19 10.05 62.81
CA PRO A 150 4.88 8.64 63.03
C PRO A 150 4.53 8.33 64.49
N GLY A 151 4.66 9.29 65.41
CA GLY A 151 4.41 9.09 66.83
C GLY A 151 5.37 8.07 67.45
N HIS A 152 5.06 7.62 68.65
CA HIS A 152 5.86 6.60 69.33
C HIS A 152 5.59 5.21 68.74
N ILE A 153 6.64 4.48 68.35
CA ILE A 153 6.54 3.13 67.78
C ILE A 153 7.12 2.12 68.78
N GLU A 154 6.27 1.46 69.56
CA GLU A 154 6.65 0.45 70.58
C GLU A 154 7.54 -0.66 70.01
N ARG A 155 7.30 -1.06 68.76
CA ARG A 155 8.08 -2.11 68.08
C ARG A 155 9.57 -1.75 67.94
N VAL A 156 9.92 -0.47 67.87
CA VAL A 156 11.34 -0.06 67.79
C VAL A 156 12.04 -0.27 69.13
N ASP A 157 11.34 -0.04 70.24
CA ASP A 157 11.87 -0.26 71.58
C ASP A 157 12.02 -1.76 71.88
N GLU A 158 11.06 -2.58 71.44
CA GLU A 158 11.19 -4.04 71.42
C GLU A 158 12.38 -4.49 70.54
N MET A 159 12.48 -3.89 69.34
CA MET A 159 13.63 -3.88 68.43
C MET A 159 14.97 -3.79 69.16
N GLN A 160 15.09 -2.67 69.88
CA GLN A 160 16.31 -2.27 70.55
C GLN A 160 16.62 -3.15 71.76
N SER A 161 15.62 -3.49 72.57
CA SER A 161 15.79 -4.35 73.74
C SER A 161 16.18 -5.78 73.38
N THR A 162 15.57 -6.36 72.35
CA THR A 162 15.93 -7.71 71.86
C THR A 162 17.34 -7.75 71.28
N TRP A 163 17.74 -6.71 70.53
CA TRP A 163 19.11 -6.57 70.07
C TRP A 163 20.11 -6.42 71.23
N GLN A 164 19.77 -5.59 72.23
CA GLN A 164 20.60 -5.38 73.42
C GLN A 164 20.82 -6.71 74.15
N ASN A 165 19.74 -7.42 74.48
CA ASN A 165 19.79 -8.71 75.16
C ASN A 165 20.59 -9.75 74.36
N GLY A 166 20.33 -9.86 73.06
CA GLY A 166 21.08 -10.78 72.19
C GLY A 166 22.57 -10.44 72.11
N SER A 167 22.92 -9.15 72.11
CA SER A 167 24.33 -8.71 72.12
C SER A 167 25.03 -9.07 73.44
N GLU A 168 24.33 -8.92 74.57
CA GLU A 168 24.84 -9.30 75.90
C GLU A 168 25.02 -10.81 76.01
N GLU A 169 24.07 -11.59 75.52
CA GLU A 169 24.16 -13.06 75.48
C GLU A 169 25.34 -13.53 74.63
N LEU A 170 25.58 -12.90 73.46
CA LEU A 170 26.73 -13.22 72.62
C LEU A 170 28.07 -12.86 73.30
N ILE A 171 28.13 -11.76 74.05
CA ILE A 171 29.31 -11.39 74.84
C ILE A 171 29.54 -12.41 75.96
N ALA A 172 28.47 -12.81 76.67
CA ALA A 172 28.54 -13.82 77.71
C ALA A 172 29.03 -15.16 77.16
N LEU A 173 28.49 -15.60 76.02
CA LEU A 173 28.94 -16.81 75.33
C LEU A 173 30.42 -16.73 74.95
N LYS A 174 30.85 -15.61 74.36
CA LYS A 174 32.26 -15.37 74.01
C LYS A 174 33.19 -15.47 75.22
N SER A 175 32.79 -14.93 76.37
CA SER A 175 33.58 -15.02 77.60
C SER A 175 33.59 -16.42 78.22
N GLY A 176 32.47 -17.15 78.15
CA GLY A 176 32.31 -18.51 78.68
C GLY A 176 32.98 -19.61 77.85
N LEU A 177 33.15 -19.38 76.55
CA LEU A 177 33.80 -20.30 75.60
C LEU A 177 35.22 -20.71 76.03
N GLY A 178 36.00 -19.80 76.63
CA GLY A 178 37.33 -20.15 77.14
C GLY A 178 37.30 -21.21 78.25
N GLY A 179 36.28 -21.15 79.12
CA GLY A 179 36.11 -22.11 80.20
C GLY A 179 35.58 -23.47 79.76
N THR A 180 34.74 -23.52 78.73
CA THR A 180 34.28 -24.80 78.14
C THR A 180 35.41 -25.46 77.34
N VAL A 181 36.21 -24.68 76.60
CA VAL A 181 37.41 -25.18 75.90
C VAL A 181 38.43 -25.74 76.89
N ALA A 182 38.72 -25.03 77.99
CA ALA A 182 39.64 -25.54 79.01
C ALA A 182 39.16 -26.86 79.64
N ARG A 183 37.84 -27.04 79.85
CA ARG A 183 37.27 -28.30 80.33
C ARG A 183 37.40 -29.41 79.29
N LEU A 184 37.19 -29.10 78.01
CA LEU A 184 37.35 -30.05 76.91
C LEU A 184 38.80 -30.50 76.78
N GLU A 185 39.77 -29.58 76.82
CA GLU A 185 41.20 -29.91 76.81
C GLU A 185 41.60 -30.79 77.99
N LYS A 186 41.06 -30.53 79.19
CA LYS A 186 41.31 -31.37 80.37
C LYS A 186 40.72 -32.76 80.21
N ALA A 187 39.51 -32.87 79.66
CA ALA A 187 38.87 -34.15 79.36
C ALA A 187 39.66 -34.93 78.29
N GLN A 188 40.12 -34.26 77.23
CA GLN A 188 40.97 -34.87 76.20
C GLN A 188 42.27 -35.42 76.79
N LYS A 189 42.99 -34.61 77.59
CA LYS A 189 44.19 -35.07 78.30
C LYS A 189 43.92 -36.28 79.19
N ALA A 190 42.77 -36.33 79.84
CA ALA A 190 42.38 -37.49 80.65
C ALA A 190 42.12 -38.75 79.80
N VAL A 191 41.53 -38.59 78.60
CA VAL A 191 41.34 -39.69 77.65
C VAL A 191 42.68 -40.21 77.13
N ASP A 192 43.61 -39.32 76.76
CA ASP A 192 44.94 -39.71 76.25
C ASP A 192 45.70 -40.56 77.29
N VAL A 193 45.66 -40.17 78.57
CA VAL A 193 46.27 -40.93 79.68
C VAL A 193 45.64 -42.31 79.88
N VAL A 194 44.35 -42.48 79.58
CA VAL A 194 43.66 -43.78 79.68
C VAL A 194 44.00 -44.65 78.47
N GLN A 195 44.22 -44.08 77.30
CA GLN A 195 44.60 -44.82 76.09
C GLN A 195 46.06 -45.29 76.12
N GLU A 196 46.99 -44.53 76.72
CA GLU A 196 48.41 -44.93 76.88
C GLU A 196 48.62 -46.08 77.89
N LYS A 197 47.61 -46.42 78.71
CA LYS A 197 47.67 -47.49 79.73
C LYS A 197 47.08 -48.84 79.26
N LYS A 198 46.79 -49.01 77.97
CA LYS A 198 46.42 -50.28 77.34
C LYS A 198 47.53 -50.75 76.40
#